data_AF-A0A7S3I6P0-F1
#
_entry.id   AF-A0A7S3I6P0-F1
#
_cell.length_a   1.000
_cell.length_b   1.000
_cell.length_c   1.000
_cell.angle_alpha   90.00
_cell.angle_beta   90.00
_cell.angle_gamma   90.00
#
_symmetry.space_group_name_H-M   'P 1'
#
loop_
_entity.id
_entity.type
_entity.pdbx_description
1 polymer ?
#
loop_
_entity_poly.entity_id
_entity_poly.type
_entity_poly.pdbx_seq_one_letter_code
_entity_poly.pdbx_strand_id
1 'polypeptide(L)'
;LAGALIVDENTVFDTAGDELPCYWNGCRNKTIHAQGSVAKATWTDLGGHPYTGIFKGGDTGYVRFSVAKPTDTKTPNMAPGMGVKFLRDGADSANFVAMYSVDGQDSLNWFANDFENHI
;
A
#
# COMPACT_ATOMS: atom_id res chain seq x y z
N LEU A 1 -18.65 7.50 -13.98
CA LEU A 1 -17.32 8.12 -13.74
C LEU A 1 -17.51 9.50 -13.12
N ALA A 2 -17.80 9.56 -11.82
CA ALA A 2 -17.88 10.82 -11.08
C ALA A 2 -17.50 10.50 -9.63
N GLY A 3 -16.24 10.73 -9.26
CA GLY A 3 -15.77 10.47 -7.90
C GLY A 3 -14.25 10.39 -7.75
N ALA A 4 -13.54 9.94 -8.78
CA ALA A 4 -12.08 9.77 -8.71
C ALA A 4 -11.26 11.06 -8.85
N LEU A 5 -11.88 12.19 -9.21
CA LEU A 5 -11.19 13.48 -9.46
C LEU A 5 -11.48 14.55 -8.38
N ILE A 6 -12.11 14.19 -7.26
CA ILE A 6 -12.47 15.15 -6.20
C ILE A 6 -11.35 15.26 -5.15
N VAL A 7 -10.41 14.30 -5.10
CA VAL A 7 -9.34 14.25 -4.11
C VAL A 7 -8.00 14.18 -4.83
N ASP A 8 -7.12 15.12 -4.49
CA ASP A 8 -5.75 15.17 -4.99
C ASP A 8 -4.91 14.06 -4.33
N GLU A 9 -4.36 13.15 -5.14
CA GLU A 9 -3.49 12.08 -4.66
C GLU A 9 -2.01 12.52 -4.58
N ASN A 10 -1.62 13.70 -5.10
CA ASN A 10 -0.24 14.19 -4.98
C ASN A 10 0.18 14.27 -3.51
N THR A 11 -0.69 14.81 -2.66
CA THR A 11 -0.44 14.88 -1.20
C THR A 11 -0.18 13.51 -0.56
N VAL A 12 -0.70 12.41 -1.13
CA VAL A 12 -0.48 11.05 -0.60
C VAL A 12 0.94 10.56 -0.89
N PHE A 13 1.53 10.99 -2.00
CA PHE A 13 2.87 10.59 -2.41
C PHE A 13 3.95 11.59 -1.98
N ASP A 14 3.60 12.87 -1.82
CA ASP A 14 4.54 13.94 -1.53
C ASP A 14 4.66 14.28 -0.03
N THR A 15 3.66 13.93 0.80
CA THR A 15 3.73 14.22 2.24
C THR A 15 4.73 13.31 2.92
N ALA A 16 5.79 13.91 3.48
CA ALA A 16 6.74 13.20 4.33
C ALA A 16 6.11 12.83 5.68
N GLY A 17 6.47 11.66 6.19
CA GLY A 17 6.03 11.16 7.49
C GLY A 17 5.00 10.02 7.43
N ASP A 18 4.50 9.66 8.60
CA ASP A 18 3.64 8.49 8.80
C ASP A 18 2.14 8.80 8.78
N GLU A 19 1.80 10.07 8.95
CA GLU A 19 0.44 10.56 9.13
C GLU A 19 0.18 11.73 8.18
N LEU A 20 -0.96 11.68 7.48
CA LEU A 20 -1.44 12.84 6.74
C LEU A 20 -2.08 13.83 7.73
N PRO A 21 -1.87 15.15 7.56
CA PRO A 21 -2.41 16.14 8.47
C PRO A 21 -3.95 16.10 8.51
N CYS A 22 -4.50 16.11 9.71
CA CYS A 22 -5.91 16.41 9.95
C CYS A 22 -6.05 17.88 10.29
N TYR A 23 -6.98 18.56 9.62
CA TYR A 23 -7.25 19.98 9.86
C TYR A 23 -8.57 20.14 10.63
N TRP A 24 -8.93 21.38 10.94
CA TRP A 24 -10.15 21.72 11.69
C TRP A 24 -11.44 21.24 10.99
N ASN A 25 -11.41 21.03 9.68
CA ASN A 25 -12.52 20.53 8.86
C ASN A 25 -12.47 19.00 8.63
N GLY A 26 -11.57 18.29 9.30
CA GLY A 26 -11.47 16.82 9.27
C GLY A 26 -10.14 16.29 8.73
N CYS A 27 -10.03 14.96 8.74
CA CYS A 27 -8.92 14.21 8.15
C CYS A 27 -9.23 13.86 6.68
N ARG A 28 -8.19 13.54 5.91
CA ARG A 28 -8.35 13.06 4.53
C ARG A 28 -9.23 11.80 4.49
N ASN A 29 -10.24 11.81 3.62
CA ASN A 29 -11.00 10.62 3.31
C ASN A 29 -10.29 9.78 2.24
N LYS A 30 -10.20 8.45 2.45
CA LYS A 30 -9.53 7.55 1.51
C LYS A 30 -10.50 7.16 0.38
N THR A 31 -10.25 7.67 -0.81
CA THR A 31 -11.10 7.53 -2.01
C THR A 31 -10.78 6.30 -2.85
N ILE A 32 -9.51 5.92 -2.92
CA ILE A 32 -9.02 4.68 -3.53
C ILE A 32 -8.39 3.79 -2.47
N HIS A 33 -8.35 2.48 -2.71
CA HIS A 33 -7.87 1.52 -1.71
C HIS A 33 -8.66 1.57 -0.39
N ALA A 34 -9.93 1.98 -0.41
CA ALA A 34 -10.74 2.16 0.79
C ALA A 34 -10.98 0.84 1.54
N GLN A 35 -11.17 -0.26 0.80
CA GLN A 35 -11.39 -1.59 1.37
C GLN A 35 -10.07 -2.36 1.44
N GLY A 36 -9.75 -2.90 2.62
CA GLY A 36 -8.54 -3.69 2.82
C GLY A 36 -8.38 -4.18 4.25
N SER A 37 -7.37 -5.01 4.47
CA SER A 37 -7.03 -5.61 5.76
C SER A 37 -5.56 -5.33 6.08
N VAL A 38 -5.26 -5.12 7.35
CA VAL A 38 -3.91 -4.85 7.87
C VAL A 38 -3.49 -6.03 8.75
N ALA A 39 -2.23 -6.45 8.62
CA ALA A 39 -1.61 -7.45 9.47
C ALA A 39 -0.21 -7.01 9.90
N LYS A 40 0.27 -7.58 11.01
CA LYS A 40 1.68 -7.49 11.38
C LYS A 40 2.51 -8.34 10.42
N ALA A 41 3.72 -7.88 10.13
CA ALA A 41 4.66 -8.56 9.25
C ALA A 41 6.07 -8.54 9.86
N THR A 42 6.83 -9.59 9.59
CA THR A 42 8.24 -9.72 9.97
C THR A 42 9.05 -9.79 8.69
N TRP A 43 10.17 -9.05 8.65
CA TRP A 43 11.19 -9.22 7.64
C TRP A 43 12.19 -10.28 8.12
N THR A 44 12.42 -11.31 7.31
CA THR A 44 13.40 -12.36 7.57
C THR A 44 14.54 -12.23 6.56
N ASP A 45 15.74 -11.95 7.06
CA ASP A 45 16.96 -11.94 6.26
C ASP A 45 17.32 -13.37 5.82
N LEU A 46 17.52 -13.58 4.52
CA LEU A 46 17.96 -14.86 3.93
C LEU A 46 19.48 -14.90 3.66
N GLY A 47 20.20 -13.82 3.97
CA GLY A 47 21.63 -13.67 3.80
C GLY A 47 22.06 -13.34 2.36
N GLY A 48 23.38 -13.31 2.14
CA GLY A 48 23.97 -13.12 0.81
C GLY A 48 24.08 -11.67 0.33
N HIS A 49 23.83 -10.68 1.20
CA HIS A 49 23.92 -9.27 0.85
C HIS A 49 24.64 -8.41 1.92
N PRO A 50 25.24 -7.27 1.52
CA PRO A 50 25.87 -6.35 2.46
C PRO A 50 24.91 -5.33 3.08
N TYR A 51 23.61 -5.40 2.78
CA TYR A 51 22.62 -4.42 3.25
C TYR A 51 22.45 -4.43 4.78
N THR A 52 22.05 -3.29 5.33
CA THR A 52 21.95 -3.04 6.77
C THR A 52 20.55 -2.57 7.18
N GLY A 53 20.31 -2.34 8.47
CA GLY A 53 19.01 -1.89 8.97
C GLY A 53 17.96 -3.00 8.86
N ILE A 54 16.77 -2.67 8.36
CA ILE A 54 15.63 -3.61 8.21
C ILE A 54 15.98 -4.84 7.38
N PHE A 55 16.94 -4.73 6.46
CA PHE A 55 17.38 -5.84 5.62
C PHE A 55 18.09 -6.96 6.41
N LYS A 56 18.52 -6.71 7.65
CA LYS A 56 19.02 -7.74 8.58
C LYS A 56 17.94 -8.45 9.39
N GLY A 57 16.67 -8.13 9.12
CA GLY A 57 15.52 -8.65 9.84
C GLY A 57 14.86 -7.61 10.75
N GLY A 58 13.59 -7.85 11.08
CA GLY A 58 12.82 -7.02 12.01
C GLY A 58 11.36 -7.45 12.11
N ASP A 59 10.74 -7.23 13.26
CA ASP A 59 9.34 -7.58 13.57
C ASP A 59 8.42 -6.36 13.68
N THR A 60 8.93 -5.18 13.34
CA THR A 60 8.23 -3.90 13.39
C THR A 60 7.55 -3.53 12.06
N GLY A 61 7.06 -4.54 11.33
CA GLY A 61 6.43 -4.39 10.03
C GLY A 61 4.90 -4.46 10.08
N TYR A 62 4.27 -3.72 9.17
CA TYR A 62 2.84 -3.83 8.86
C TYR A 62 2.65 -4.00 7.36
N VAL A 63 1.78 -4.92 6.98
CA VAL A 63 1.32 -5.12 5.61
C VAL A 63 -0.16 -4.78 5.53
N ARG A 64 -0.55 -4.09 4.45
CA ARG A 64 -1.95 -3.85 4.11
C ARG A 64 -2.24 -4.38 2.72
N PHE A 65 -3.19 -5.29 2.63
CA PHE A 65 -3.78 -5.71 1.37
C PHE A 65 -5.09 -4.95 1.14
N SER A 66 -5.29 -4.42 -0.06
CA SER A 66 -6.47 -3.61 -0.39
C SER A 66 -6.81 -3.63 -1.87
N VAL A 67 -8.06 -3.33 -2.20
CA VAL A 67 -8.52 -3.19 -3.59
C VAL A 67 -8.65 -1.71 -3.95
N ALA A 68 -8.05 -1.29 -5.06
CA ALA A 68 -8.00 0.12 -5.47
C ALA A 68 -9.41 0.72 -5.67
N LYS A 69 -10.33 -0.08 -6.20
CA LYS A 69 -11.74 0.24 -6.46
C LYS A 69 -12.62 -0.96 -6.04
N PRO A 70 -13.94 -0.80 -5.87
CA PRO A 70 -14.84 -1.92 -5.60
C PRO A 70 -14.67 -3.02 -6.65
N THR A 71 -14.48 -4.27 -6.19
CA THR A 71 -14.28 -5.42 -7.07
C THR A 71 -15.58 -5.77 -7.78
N ASP A 72 -15.54 -5.85 -9.12
CA ASP A 72 -16.61 -6.46 -9.89
C ASP A 72 -16.46 -7.99 -9.87
N THR A 73 -17.46 -8.69 -9.35
CA THR A 73 -17.49 -10.15 -9.26
C THR A 73 -18.29 -10.82 -10.38
N LYS A 74 -19.04 -10.05 -11.19
CA LYS A 74 -19.81 -10.56 -12.34
C LYS A 74 -18.95 -10.62 -13.58
N THR A 75 -18.17 -9.57 -13.80
CA THR A 75 -17.10 -9.49 -14.79
C THR A 75 -15.80 -9.28 -14.01
N PRO A 76 -15.07 -10.35 -13.64
CA PRO A 76 -13.93 -10.27 -12.74
C PRO A 76 -12.97 -9.15 -13.13
N ASN A 77 -12.93 -8.11 -12.30
CA ASN A 77 -11.95 -7.02 -12.42
C ASN A 77 -11.58 -6.57 -11.01
N MET A 78 -10.57 -7.22 -10.45
CA MET A 78 -10.02 -6.85 -9.15
C MET A 78 -8.76 -6.02 -9.38
N ALA A 79 -8.60 -4.93 -8.63
CA ALA A 79 -7.37 -4.13 -8.66
C ALA A 79 -6.64 -4.28 -7.32
N PRO A 80 -5.94 -5.41 -7.08
CA PRO A 80 -5.29 -5.65 -5.80
C PRO A 80 -4.03 -4.78 -5.64
N GLY A 81 -3.81 -4.32 -4.42
CA GLY A 81 -2.64 -3.54 -4.03
C GLY A 81 -2.15 -3.92 -2.64
N MET A 82 -0.84 -3.76 -2.44
CA MET A 82 -0.13 -4.03 -1.21
C MET A 82 0.60 -2.77 -0.74
N GLY A 83 0.43 -2.41 0.53
CA GLY A 83 1.27 -1.42 1.20
C GLY A 83 2.11 -2.11 2.27
N VAL A 84 3.38 -1.79 2.33
CA VAL A 84 4.32 -2.27 3.36
C VAL A 84 4.87 -1.07 4.12
N LYS A 85 4.89 -1.17 5.44
CA LYS A 85 5.41 -0.15 6.36
C LYS A 85 6.34 -0.79 7.38
N PHE A 86 7.56 -0.28 7.50
CA PHE A 86 8.51 -0.67 8.54
C PHE A 86 8.77 0.50 9.48
N LEU A 87 8.45 0.31 10.76
CA LEU A 87 8.71 1.33 11.78
C LEU A 87 10.21 1.36 12.11
N ARG A 88 10.75 2.57 12.25
CA ARG A 88 12.17 2.83 12.51
C ARG A 88 12.29 3.74 13.74
N ASP A 89 13.27 3.47 14.60
CA ASP A 89 13.50 4.29 15.79
C ASP A 89 14.10 5.65 15.40
N GLY A 90 13.52 6.74 15.94
CA GLY A 90 14.03 8.10 15.75
C GLY A 90 13.95 8.65 14.32
N ALA A 91 13.23 7.98 13.42
CA ALA A 91 13.03 8.39 12.03
C ALA A 91 11.62 7.98 11.54
N ASP A 92 11.13 8.63 10.49
CA ASP A 92 9.86 8.23 9.85
C ASP A 92 9.91 6.77 9.40
N SER A 93 8.78 6.11 9.21
CA SER A 93 8.79 4.74 8.69
C SER A 93 9.35 4.65 7.26
N ALA A 94 9.86 3.47 6.90
CA ALA A 94 10.21 3.15 5.52
C ALA A 94 9.04 2.38 4.89
N ASN A 95 8.46 2.95 3.84
CA ASN A 95 7.24 2.44 3.23
C ASN A 95 7.43 2.21 1.74
N PHE A 96 6.71 1.23 1.20
CA PHE A 96 6.48 1.14 -0.24
C PHE A 96 5.08 0.60 -0.50
N VAL A 97 4.58 0.91 -1.69
CA VAL A 97 3.35 0.35 -2.22
C VAL A 97 3.69 -0.45 -3.48
N ALA A 98 2.91 -1.49 -3.73
CA ALA A 98 3.07 -2.33 -4.90
C ALA A 98 1.70 -2.76 -5.42
N MET A 99 1.61 -2.91 -6.74
CA MET A 99 0.43 -3.31 -7.48
C MET A 99 0.85 -4.04 -8.75
N TYR A 100 -0.05 -4.84 -9.33
CA TYR A 100 0.16 -5.40 -10.66
C TYR A 100 -0.17 -4.37 -11.76
N SER A 101 -1.32 -3.69 -11.64
CA SER A 101 -1.81 -2.72 -12.62
C SER A 101 -2.86 -1.80 -12.00
N VAL A 102 -2.91 -0.54 -12.46
CA VAL A 102 -3.97 0.42 -12.09
C VAL A 102 -5.33 0.06 -12.68
N ASP A 103 -5.35 -0.65 -13.82
CA ASP A 103 -6.58 -1.09 -14.48
C ASP A 103 -7.18 -2.34 -13.83
N GLY A 104 -6.36 -3.05 -13.05
CA GLY A 104 -6.70 -4.29 -12.36
C GLY A 104 -6.34 -5.53 -13.19
N GLN A 105 -6.99 -6.64 -12.87
CA GLN A 105 -6.77 -7.94 -13.48
C GLN A 105 -8.09 -8.68 -13.70
N ASP A 106 -8.13 -9.49 -14.75
CA ASP A 106 -9.29 -10.33 -15.12
C ASP A 106 -9.36 -11.61 -14.28
N SER A 107 -9.15 -11.47 -12.96
CA SER A 107 -9.09 -12.57 -12.00
C SER A 107 -9.41 -12.10 -10.59
N LEU A 108 -10.10 -12.96 -9.84
CA LEU A 108 -10.33 -12.78 -8.40
C LEU A 108 -9.25 -13.44 -7.53
N ASN A 109 -8.27 -14.12 -8.13
CA ASN A 109 -7.09 -14.60 -7.40
C ASN A 109 -6.17 -13.41 -7.10
N TRP A 110 -5.98 -13.11 -5.82
CA TRP A 110 -5.16 -11.97 -5.36
C TRP A 110 -3.72 -12.00 -5.86
N PHE A 111 -3.17 -13.22 -6.02
CA PHE A 111 -1.78 -13.46 -6.41
C PHE A 111 -1.68 -14.03 -7.83
N ALA A 112 -2.61 -13.64 -8.72
CA ALA A 112 -2.57 -14.08 -10.11
C ALA A 112 -1.39 -13.50 -10.89
N ASN A 113 -0.90 -12.32 -10.48
CA ASN A 113 0.20 -11.62 -11.09
C ASN A 113 1.19 -11.13 -10.03
N ASP A 114 2.42 -10.89 -10.45
CA ASP A 114 3.46 -10.32 -9.60
C ASP A 114 3.18 -8.85 -9.29
N PHE A 115 3.60 -8.43 -8.10
CA PHE A 115 3.43 -7.06 -7.62
C PHE A 115 4.72 -6.28 -7.87
N GLU A 116 4.58 -5.11 -8.48
CA GLU A 116 5.69 -4.22 -8.75
C GLU A 116 5.46 -2.86 -8.08
N ASN A 117 6.55 -2.17 -7.74
CA ASN A 117 6.52 -0.81 -7.21
C ASN A 117 6.60 0.25 -8.33
N HIS A 118 6.62 -0.19 -9.59
CA HIS A 118 6.66 0.64 -10.78
C HIS A 118 5.72 0.02 -11.81
N ILE A 119 4.65 0.74 -12.13
CA ILE A 119 3.58 0.32 -13.04
C ILE A 119 3.16 1.46 -13.96
#